data_AF-A0A942HK30-F1
#
_entry.id   AF-A0A942HK30-F1
#
_cell.length_a   1.000
_cell.length_b   1.000
_cell.length_c   1.000
_cell.angle_alpha   90.00
_cell.angle_beta   90.00
_cell.angle_gamma   90.00
#
_symmetry.space_group_name_H-M   'P 1'
#
loop_
_entity.id
_entity.type
_entity.pdbx_description
1 polymer ?
#
loop_
_entity_poly.entity_id
_entity_poly.type
_entity_poly.pdbx_seq_one_letter_code
_entity_poly.pdbx_strand_id
1 'polypeptide(L)'
;MVEALGVPPYPGRTYPRVLGIVRPINRVEDPKPQITYLRGDATKPRGTGLRILAHIVSDRALVWGAGFGRAVRKKWPKVQDEFAQWAVRQRGNLALGNLHISSVDDSLFVAHLVAQHGVGPSKTPRVRYGAIESSLSKLADFAAAKNATVHMPRIGTGQAGGSWEIVGEIIEDTLCKKKVEVTVYDLPSAGKQVTQQRLSFSKTA
;
A
#
# COMPACT_ATOMS: atom_id res chain seq x y z
N MET A 1 -25.83 17.15 16.25
CA MET A 1 -26.65 18.30 16.74
C MET A 1 -27.24 18.98 15.52
N VAL A 2 -28.53 19.33 15.56
CA VAL A 2 -29.20 20.03 14.45
C VAL A 2 -29.60 21.42 14.94
N GLU A 3 -29.11 22.44 14.25
CA GLU A 3 -29.54 23.82 14.47
C GLU A 3 -30.33 24.29 13.25
N ALA A 4 -31.37 25.09 13.47
CA ALA A 4 -32.22 25.59 12.42
C ALA A 4 -32.38 27.10 12.55
N LEU A 5 -32.22 27.82 11.43
CA LEU A 5 -32.42 29.26 11.34
C LEU A 5 -33.55 29.56 10.36
N GLY A 6 -34.48 30.42 10.77
CA GLY A 6 -35.52 30.93 9.90
C GLY A 6 -34.93 31.89 8.87
N VAL A 7 -35.30 31.71 7.60
CA VAL A 7 -34.88 32.55 6.48
C VAL A 7 -36.13 33.12 5.82
N PRO A 8 -36.14 34.41 5.43
CA PRO A 8 -37.30 35.04 4.81
C PRO A 8 -37.79 34.27 3.57
N PRO A 9 -39.10 34.27 3.32
CA PRO A 9 -39.68 33.64 2.14
C PRO A 9 -39.14 34.27 0.84
N TYR A 10 -39.24 33.54 -0.26
CA TYR A 10 -39.04 34.14 -1.58
C TYR A 10 -40.18 35.13 -1.91
N PRO A 11 -39.93 36.15 -2.74
CA PRO A 11 -40.98 37.09 -3.16
C PRO A 11 -42.20 36.35 -3.73
N GLY A 12 -43.39 36.67 -3.22
CA GLY A 12 -44.66 36.05 -3.64
C GLY A 12 -45.03 34.73 -2.92
N ARG A 13 -44.24 34.29 -1.92
CA ARG A 13 -44.57 33.14 -1.06
C ARG A 13 -44.76 33.60 0.39
N THR A 14 -45.74 33.03 1.08
CA THR A 14 -46.07 33.35 2.48
C THR A 14 -45.37 32.45 3.49
N TYR A 15 -44.84 31.31 3.07
CA TYR A 15 -44.24 30.33 3.97
C TYR A 15 -42.76 30.62 4.23
N PRO A 16 -42.33 30.75 5.51
CA PRO A 16 -40.94 30.98 5.85
C PRO A 16 -40.09 29.78 5.43
N ARG A 17 -38.82 30.04 5.11
CA ARG A 17 -37.85 29.00 4.80
C ARG A 17 -37.05 28.68 6.06
N VAL A 18 -36.56 27.46 6.15
CA VAL A 18 -35.68 27.04 7.24
C VAL A 18 -34.38 26.55 6.64
N LEU A 19 -33.27 27.09 7.13
CA LEU A 19 -31.94 26.56 6.85
C LEU A 19 -31.55 25.67 8.04
N GLY A 20 -31.43 24.37 7.81
CA GLY A 20 -30.93 23.42 8.78
C GLY A 20 -29.43 23.22 8.63
N ILE A 21 -28.65 23.46 9.69
CA ILE A 21 -27.24 23.08 9.75
C ILE A 21 -27.15 21.79 10.56
N VAL A 22 -26.76 20.72 9.88
CA VAL A 22 -26.55 19.42 10.51
C VAL A 22 -25.07 19.28 10.82
N ARG A 23 -24.72 19.31 12.11
CA ARG A 23 -23.40 18.86 12.56
C ARG A 23 -23.46 17.37 12.87
N PRO A 24 -22.74 16.52 12.13
CA PRO A 24 -22.61 15.12 12.53
C PRO A 24 -22.04 15.09 13.95
N ILE A 25 -22.72 14.38 14.85
CA ILE A 25 -22.16 14.03 16.15
C ILE A 25 -20.90 13.24 15.81
N ASN A 26 -19.74 13.63 16.35
CA ASN A 26 -18.46 12.94 16.16
C ASN A 26 -18.72 11.44 16.33
N ARG A 27 -18.90 10.75 15.21
CA ARG A 27 -18.80 9.31 15.17
C ARG A 27 -17.30 9.15 15.37
N VAL A 28 -16.91 8.70 16.55
CA VAL A 28 -15.57 8.17 16.74
C VAL A 28 -15.51 7.01 15.76
N GLU A 29 -15.06 7.28 14.53
CA GLU A 29 -14.65 6.20 13.65
C GLU A 29 -13.60 5.45 14.45
N ASP A 30 -13.79 4.13 14.64
CA ASP A 30 -12.72 3.28 15.11
C ASP A 30 -11.45 3.73 14.39
N PRO A 31 -10.36 4.09 15.09
CA PRO A 31 -9.16 4.56 14.43
C PRO A 31 -8.75 3.49 13.42
N LYS A 32 -8.95 3.79 12.13
CA LYS A 32 -8.57 2.89 11.04
C LYS A 32 -7.08 2.64 11.22
N PRO A 33 -6.62 1.37 11.24
CA PRO A 33 -5.21 1.09 11.46
C PRO A 33 -4.40 1.82 10.39
N GLN A 34 -3.58 2.79 10.79
CA GLN A 34 -2.75 3.54 9.86
C GLN A 34 -1.46 2.77 9.57
N ILE A 35 -0.81 3.11 8.46
CA ILE A 35 0.47 2.53 8.08
C ILE A 35 1.51 2.87 9.17
N THR A 36 2.09 1.83 9.78
CA THR A 36 3.18 1.99 10.73
C THR A 36 4.52 1.97 10.00
N TYR A 37 5.30 3.05 10.11
CA TYR A 37 6.62 3.12 9.49
C TYR A 37 7.72 2.74 10.48
N LEU A 38 8.56 1.76 10.11
CA LEU A 38 9.68 1.29 10.92
C LEU A 38 10.99 1.35 10.14
N ARG A 39 12.08 1.67 10.84
CA ARG A 39 13.43 1.48 10.28
C ARG A 39 13.89 0.04 10.50
N GLY A 40 14.22 -0.66 9.42
CA GLY A 40 14.69 -2.04 9.50
C GLY A 40 14.60 -2.82 8.19
N ASP A 41 14.92 -4.10 8.27
CA ASP A 41 14.85 -5.04 7.15
C ASP A 41 13.47 -5.71 7.12
N ALA A 42 12.68 -5.45 6.09
CA ALA A 42 11.36 -6.06 5.89
C ALA A 42 11.43 -7.61 5.80
N THR A 43 12.57 -8.21 5.45
CA THR A 43 12.69 -9.68 5.46
C THR A 43 12.65 -10.26 6.89
N LYS A 44 12.73 -9.42 7.94
CA LYS A 44 12.59 -9.81 9.34
C LYS A 44 11.37 -9.08 9.95
N PRO A 45 10.14 -9.46 9.57
CA PRO A 45 8.95 -8.78 10.03
C PRO A 45 8.83 -8.88 11.56
N ARG A 46 8.64 -7.72 12.20
CA ARG A 46 8.50 -7.58 13.66
C ARG A 46 7.05 -7.84 14.07
N GLY A 47 6.85 -8.35 15.27
CA GLY A 47 5.52 -8.67 15.80
C GLY A 47 5.33 -10.17 16.02
N THR A 48 4.20 -10.51 16.62
CA THR A 48 3.78 -11.89 16.92
C THR A 48 2.64 -12.31 16.00
N GLY A 49 2.37 -13.61 15.92
CA GLY A 49 1.29 -14.15 15.07
C GLY A 49 1.66 -14.36 13.61
N LEU A 50 0.63 -14.57 12.79
CA LEU A 50 0.75 -14.79 11.34
C LEU A 50 1.15 -13.49 10.64
N ARG A 51 2.21 -13.55 9.84
CA ARG A 51 2.77 -12.39 9.15
C ARG A 51 2.80 -12.65 7.65
N ILE A 52 2.55 -11.63 6.86
CA ILE A 52 2.62 -11.70 5.41
C ILE A 52 3.61 -10.64 4.92
N LEU A 53 4.65 -11.07 4.23
CA LEU A 53 5.63 -10.20 3.60
C LEU A 53 5.24 -9.91 2.15
N ALA A 54 4.77 -8.70 1.88
CA ALA A 54 4.31 -8.29 0.54
C ALA A 54 5.42 -7.59 -0.25
N HIS A 55 5.51 -7.91 -1.54
CA HIS A 55 6.38 -7.22 -2.50
C HIS A 55 5.81 -7.27 -3.93
N ILE A 56 6.25 -6.33 -4.77
CA ILE A 56 5.81 -6.26 -6.17
C ILE A 56 6.73 -7.10 -7.05
N VAL A 57 6.11 -7.89 -7.93
CA VAL A 57 6.75 -8.65 -8.99
C VAL A 57 6.26 -8.18 -10.37
N SER A 58 7.08 -8.38 -11.39
CA SER A 58 6.67 -8.09 -12.76
C SER A 58 5.83 -9.19 -13.38
N ASP A 59 4.99 -8.83 -14.34
CA ASP A 59 4.24 -9.73 -15.23
C ASP A 59 5.11 -10.64 -16.12
N ARG A 60 6.44 -10.47 -16.08
CA ARG A 60 7.43 -11.35 -16.73
C ARG A 60 8.41 -12.02 -15.74
N ALA A 61 8.13 -11.95 -14.43
CA ALA A 61 9.05 -12.46 -13.43
C ALA A 61 9.01 -13.99 -13.38
N LEU A 62 10.12 -14.63 -13.75
CA LEU A 62 10.41 -16.01 -13.38
C LEU A 62 11.40 -16.08 -12.21
N VAL A 63 12.30 -15.09 -12.11
CA VAL A 63 13.34 -15.00 -11.08
C VAL A 63 13.42 -13.58 -10.55
N TRP A 64 13.57 -13.42 -9.24
CA TRP A 64 13.80 -12.12 -8.61
C TRP A 64 15.30 -11.81 -8.53
N GLY A 65 15.77 -10.98 -9.47
CA GLY A 65 17.21 -10.70 -9.64
C GLY A 65 17.74 -9.47 -8.89
N ALA A 66 16.87 -8.57 -8.43
CA ALA A 66 17.29 -7.28 -7.87
C ALA A 66 16.41 -6.81 -6.71
N GLY A 67 16.89 -5.76 -6.02
CA GLY A 67 16.16 -5.08 -4.95
C GLY A 67 15.69 -6.02 -3.84
N PHE A 68 14.46 -5.79 -3.37
CA PHE A 68 13.87 -6.56 -2.29
C PHE A 68 13.65 -8.04 -2.65
N GLY A 69 13.21 -8.32 -3.89
CA GLY A 69 13.00 -9.70 -4.34
C GLY A 69 14.27 -10.55 -4.29
N ARG A 70 15.45 -9.95 -4.55
CA ARG A 70 16.75 -10.64 -4.37
C ARG A 70 17.00 -11.00 -2.90
N ALA A 71 16.65 -10.12 -1.96
CA ALA A 71 16.80 -10.39 -0.52
C ALA A 71 15.88 -11.54 -0.07
N VAL A 72 14.62 -11.54 -0.53
CA VAL A 72 13.66 -12.63 -0.31
C VAL A 72 14.20 -13.95 -0.86
N ARG A 73 14.63 -13.97 -2.13
CA ARG A 73 15.19 -15.17 -2.77
C ARG A 73 16.41 -15.72 -2.03
N LYS A 74 17.34 -14.85 -1.62
CA LYS A 74 18.56 -15.26 -0.89
C LYS A 74 18.20 -15.90 0.45
N LYS A 75 17.17 -15.38 1.12
CA LYS A 75 16.75 -15.86 2.43
C LYS A 75 15.89 -17.12 2.37
N TRP A 76 15.01 -17.22 1.37
CA TRP A 76 14.08 -18.34 1.19
C TRP A 76 14.08 -18.84 -0.26
N PRO A 77 15.07 -19.67 -0.66
CA PRO A 77 15.14 -20.20 -2.03
C PRO A 77 13.91 -21.02 -2.42
N LYS A 78 13.34 -21.79 -1.49
CA LYS A 78 12.13 -22.60 -1.73
C LYS A 78 10.93 -21.76 -2.20
N VAL A 79 10.76 -20.55 -1.66
CA VAL A 79 9.70 -19.62 -2.06
C VAL A 79 9.89 -19.13 -3.50
N GLN A 80 11.15 -18.91 -3.92
CA GLN A 80 11.45 -18.56 -5.31
C GLN A 80 11.12 -19.72 -6.27
N ASP A 81 11.43 -20.95 -5.88
CA ASP A 81 11.17 -22.13 -6.71
C ASP A 81 9.66 -22.38 -6.84
N GLU A 82 8.92 -22.26 -5.74
CA GLU A 82 7.45 -22.38 -5.74
C GLU A 82 6.79 -21.32 -6.63
N PHE A 83 7.20 -20.05 -6.49
CA PHE A 83 6.69 -18.97 -7.34
C PHE A 83 7.00 -19.22 -8.82
N ALA A 84 8.21 -19.68 -9.15
CA ALA A 84 8.58 -19.95 -10.53
C ALA A 84 7.72 -21.07 -11.14
N GLN A 85 7.46 -22.14 -10.37
CA GLN A 85 6.56 -23.22 -10.78
C GLN A 85 5.13 -22.71 -10.95
N TRP A 86 4.63 -21.91 -10.02
CA TRP A 86 3.31 -21.28 -10.13
C TRP A 86 3.21 -20.40 -11.37
N ALA A 87 4.20 -19.56 -11.64
CA ALA A 87 4.20 -18.62 -12.75
C ALA A 87 4.04 -19.30 -14.12
N VAL A 88 4.60 -20.50 -14.30
CA VAL A 88 4.53 -21.26 -15.57
C VAL A 88 3.37 -22.26 -15.62
N ARG A 89 2.76 -22.60 -14.48
CA ARG A 89 1.70 -23.62 -14.38
C ARG A 89 0.47 -23.30 -15.21
N GLN A 90 0.07 -22.02 -15.27
CA GLN A 90 -1.10 -21.59 -16.01
C GLN A 90 -0.84 -20.27 -16.72
N ARG A 91 -1.28 -20.19 -17.99
CA ARG A 91 -1.26 -18.93 -18.74
C ARG A 91 -2.14 -17.91 -18.03
N GLY A 92 -1.58 -16.74 -17.75
CA GLY A 92 -2.27 -15.65 -17.06
C GLY A 92 -1.99 -15.56 -15.57
N ASN A 93 -1.22 -16.46 -14.95
CA ASN A 93 -0.82 -16.32 -13.55
C ASN A 93 -0.08 -15.00 -13.30
N LEU A 94 0.82 -14.63 -14.21
CA LEU A 94 1.52 -13.35 -14.21
C LEU A 94 0.70 -12.18 -14.79
N ALA A 95 -0.63 -12.29 -14.92
CA ALA A 95 -1.44 -11.14 -15.31
C ALA A 95 -1.41 -10.05 -14.23
N LEU A 96 -1.38 -8.78 -14.66
CA LEU A 96 -1.40 -7.65 -13.75
C LEU A 96 -2.64 -7.67 -12.86
N GLY A 97 -2.45 -7.42 -11.57
CA GLY A 97 -3.49 -7.47 -10.54
C GLY A 97 -3.66 -8.85 -9.89
N ASN A 98 -2.90 -9.86 -10.32
CA ASN A 98 -2.85 -11.13 -9.63
C ASN A 98 -2.00 -11.08 -8.36
N LEU A 99 -2.32 -12.02 -7.48
CA LEU A 99 -1.64 -12.26 -6.22
C LEU A 99 -1.28 -13.73 -6.17
N HIS A 100 -0.03 -14.02 -5.83
CA HIS A 100 0.39 -15.35 -5.39
C HIS A 100 0.87 -15.27 -3.95
N ILE A 101 0.57 -16.29 -3.16
CA ILE A 101 0.99 -16.38 -1.76
C ILE A 101 1.74 -17.69 -1.61
N SER A 102 2.98 -17.59 -1.12
CA SER A 102 3.81 -18.75 -0.80
C SER A 102 4.05 -18.83 0.69
N SER A 103 4.03 -20.04 1.25
CA SER A 103 4.32 -20.28 2.66
C SER A 103 5.82 -20.39 2.88
N VAL A 104 6.36 -19.66 3.87
CA VAL A 104 7.75 -19.84 4.33
C VAL A 104 7.78 -20.87 5.45
N ASP A 105 6.90 -20.68 6.44
CA ASP A 105 6.69 -21.49 7.63
C ASP A 105 5.27 -21.24 8.18
N ASP A 106 4.91 -21.89 9.29
CA ASP A 106 3.58 -21.79 9.89
C ASP A 106 3.20 -20.38 10.36
N SER A 107 4.18 -19.48 10.50
CA SER A 107 4.02 -18.11 10.99
C SER A 107 4.21 -17.02 9.92
N LEU A 108 4.69 -17.37 8.72
CA LEU A 108 5.15 -16.41 7.72
C LEU A 108 4.78 -16.82 6.30
N PHE A 109 4.12 -15.91 5.60
CA PHE A 109 3.83 -15.99 4.17
C PHE A 109 4.55 -14.89 3.39
N VAL A 110 4.79 -15.12 2.10
CA VAL A 110 5.25 -14.10 1.14
C VAL A 110 4.17 -13.88 0.10
N ALA A 111 3.76 -12.63 -0.06
CA ALA A 111 2.76 -12.19 -1.04
C ALA A 111 3.44 -11.54 -2.25
N HIS A 112 3.24 -12.12 -3.41
CA HIS A 112 3.77 -11.68 -4.71
C HIS A 112 2.68 -10.90 -5.46
N LEU A 113 2.77 -9.57 -5.42
CA LEU A 113 1.83 -8.66 -6.07
C LEU A 113 2.25 -8.44 -7.52
N VAL A 114 1.51 -9.00 -8.48
CA VAL A 114 1.84 -8.83 -9.90
C VAL A 114 1.37 -7.45 -10.37
N ALA A 115 2.23 -6.44 -10.25
CA ALA A 115 1.83 -5.05 -10.46
C ALA A 115 2.84 -4.20 -11.25
N GLN A 116 3.90 -4.83 -11.78
CA GLN A 116 4.88 -4.17 -12.64
C GLN A 116 4.81 -4.74 -14.06
N HIS A 117 4.76 -3.86 -15.06
CA HIS A 117 4.80 -4.26 -16.47
C HIS A 117 6.24 -4.30 -17.02
N GLY A 118 6.71 -5.49 -17.35
CA GLY A 118 8.06 -5.75 -17.85
C GLY A 118 9.17 -5.57 -16.81
N VAL A 119 10.42 -5.61 -17.28
CA VAL A 119 11.65 -5.51 -16.47
C VAL A 119 12.64 -4.57 -17.17
N GLY A 120 13.49 -3.89 -16.41
CA GLY A 120 14.58 -3.05 -16.94
C GLY A 120 14.22 -1.58 -17.14
N PRO A 121 15.15 -0.77 -17.70
CA PRO A 121 14.99 0.67 -17.85
C PRO A 121 13.73 1.04 -18.65
N SER A 122 13.11 2.16 -18.32
CA SER A 122 11.92 2.68 -18.99
C SER A 122 11.84 4.20 -18.85
N LYS A 123 11.26 4.87 -19.84
CA LYS A 123 10.97 6.31 -19.77
C LYS A 123 9.77 6.62 -18.85
N THR A 124 8.86 5.65 -18.70
CA THR A 124 7.68 5.77 -17.84
C THR A 124 7.72 4.76 -16.71
N PRO A 125 7.11 5.06 -15.55
CA PRO A 125 6.97 4.09 -14.46
C PRO A 125 6.37 2.77 -14.96
N ARG A 126 6.98 1.66 -14.53
CA ARG A 126 6.51 0.30 -14.88
C ARG A 126 5.45 -0.20 -13.91
N VAL A 127 5.34 0.41 -12.74
CA VAL A 127 4.25 0.15 -11.79
C VAL A 127 2.91 0.45 -12.45
N ARG A 128 1.89 -0.33 -12.10
CA ARG A 128 0.50 -0.11 -12.49
C ARG A 128 -0.34 0.00 -11.23
N TYR A 129 -0.80 1.21 -10.90
CA TYR A 129 -1.53 1.46 -9.65
C TYR A 129 -2.81 0.63 -9.52
N GLY A 130 -3.62 0.50 -10.59
CA GLY A 130 -4.80 -0.37 -10.56
C GLY A 130 -4.48 -1.85 -10.34
N ALA A 131 -3.28 -2.30 -10.74
CA ALA A 131 -2.81 -3.65 -10.46
C ALA A 131 -2.34 -3.80 -9.00
N ILE A 132 -1.72 -2.76 -8.43
CA ILE A 132 -1.43 -2.70 -6.98
C ILE A 132 -2.73 -2.81 -6.20
N GLU A 133 -3.72 -1.97 -6.50
CA GLU A 133 -5.01 -1.95 -5.82
C GLU A 133 -5.71 -3.32 -5.89
N SER A 134 -5.80 -3.91 -7.09
CA SER A 134 -6.44 -5.21 -7.30
C SER A 134 -5.74 -6.33 -6.51
N SER A 135 -4.40 -6.33 -6.49
CA SER A 135 -3.63 -7.36 -5.79
C SER A 135 -3.64 -7.16 -4.27
N LEU A 136 -3.61 -5.91 -3.79
CA LEU A 136 -3.76 -5.57 -2.37
C LEU A 136 -5.16 -5.86 -1.84
N SER A 137 -6.22 -5.65 -2.63
CA SER A 137 -7.57 -6.01 -2.21
C SER A 137 -7.69 -7.52 -1.94
N LYS A 138 -7.13 -8.35 -2.82
CA LYS A 138 -7.05 -9.81 -2.65
C LYS A 138 -6.21 -10.19 -1.42
N LEU A 139 -5.09 -9.48 -1.22
CA LEU A 139 -4.22 -9.69 -0.07
C LEU A 139 -4.96 -9.34 1.24
N ALA A 140 -5.74 -8.27 1.23
CA ALA A 140 -6.52 -7.83 2.39
C ALA A 140 -7.56 -8.88 2.79
N ASP A 141 -8.23 -9.53 1.82
CA ASP A 141 -9.15 -10.64 2.09
C ASP A 141 -8.42 -11.83 2.74
N PHE A 142 -7.27 -12.22 2.20
CA PHE A 142 -6.48 -13.30 2.76
C PHE A 142 -5.96 -12.99 4.16
N ALA A 143 -5.44 -11.78 4.37
CA ALA A 143 -4.90 -11.32 5.66
C ALA A 143 -6.00 -11.27 6.73
N ALA A 144 -7.17 -10.72 6.40
CA ALA A 144 -8.31 -10.68 7.30
C ALA A 144 -8.80 -12.10 7.67
N ALA A 145 -8.92 -13.00 6.70
CA ALA A 145 -9.34 -14.39 6.94
C ALA A 145 -8.36 -15.17 7.84
N LYS A 146 -7.07 -14.81 7.82
CA LYS A 146 -6.02 -15.44 8.63
C LYS A 146 -5.69 -14.69 9.91
N ASN A 147 -6.33 -13.54 10.17
CA ASN A 147 -5.95 -12.61 11.23
C ASN A 147 -4.43 -12.31 11.22
N ALA A 148 -3.91 -12.04 10.03
CA ALA A 148 -2.48 -11.84 9.78
C ALA A 148 -2.14 -10.37 9.59
N THR A 149 -0.93 -9.98 9.99
CA THR A 149 -0.38 -8.64 9.77
C THR A 149 0.40 -8.58 8.46
N VAL A 150 0.41 -7.43 7.80
CA VAL A 150 1.11 -7.24 6.52
C VAL A 150 2.36 -6.39 6.73
N HIS A 151 3.47 -6.88 6.23
CA HIS A 151 4.79 -6.26 6.29
C HIS A 151 5.31 -6.05 4.88
N MET A 152 5.86 -4.88 4.59
CA MET A 152 6.41 -4.61 3.25
C MET A 152 7.51 -3.54 3.29
N PRO A 153 8.46 -3.53 2.34
CA PRO A 153 9.28 -2.35 2.10
C PRO A 153 8.41 -1.24 1.48
N ARG A 154 8.99 -0.07 1.17
CA ARG A 154 8.34 0.91 0.29
C ARG A 154 8.17 0.35 -1.14
N ILE A 155 7.13 -0.47 -1.35
CA ILE A 155 6.80 -1.07 -2.64
C ILE A 155 6.44 0.00 -3.69
N GLY A 156 6.69 -0.30 -4.95
CA GLY A 156 6.40 0.61 -6.07
C GLY A 156 7.38 1.78 -6.20
N THR A 157 8.20 2.03 -5.17
CA THR A 157 9.28 3.03 -5.18
C THR A 157 10.61 2.39 -5.61
N GLY A 158 11.49 3.16 -6.25
CA GLY A 158 12.79 2.67 -6.75
C GLY A 158 12.77 2.31 -8.23
N GLN A 159 13.18 1.10 -8.60
CA GLN A 159 13.41 0.67 -10.00
C GLN A 159 12.18 0.82 -10.90
N ALA A 160 10.99 0.80 -10.32
CA ALA A 160 9.74 0.85 -11.05
C ALA A 160 9.17 2.28 -11.19
N GLY A 161 9.76 3.27 -10.49
CA GLY A 161 9.50 4.70 -10.68
C GLY A 161 8.16 5.24 -10.18
N GLY A 162 7.44 4.52 -9.30
CA GLY A 162 6.16 4.98 -8.75
C GLY A 162 6.33 6.04 -7.64
N SER A 163 5.25 6.80 -7.40
CA SER A 163 5.10 7.72 -6.26
C SER A 163 4.63 6.94 -5.04
N TRP A 164 5.33 7.10 -3.91
CA TRP A 164 4.95 6.43 -2.67
C TRP A 164 3.63 6.95 -2.13
N GLU A 165 3.37 8.24 -2.32
CA GLU A 165 2.18 8.93 -1.83
C GLU A 165 0.92 8.23 -2.35
N ILE A 166 0.87 7.97 -3.67
CA ILE A 166 -0.23 7.24 -4.32
C ILE A 166 -0.32 5.80 -3.79
N VAL A 167 0.81 5.11 -3.64
CA VAL A 167 0.82 3.73 -3.13
C VAL A 167 0.34 3.66 -1.68
N GLY A 168 0.70 4.65 -0.86
CA GLY A 168 0.27 4.80 0.53
C GLY A 168 -1.25 4.94 0.62
N GLU A 169 -1.83 5.83 -0.19
CA GLU A 169 -3.30 5.98 -0.29
C GLU A 169 -3.99 4.66 -0.67
N ILE A 170 -3.47 3.95 -1.68
CA ILE A 170 -4.03 2.65 -2.09
C ILE A 170 -3.94 1.62 -0.96
N ILE A 171 -2.83 1.59 -0.20
CA ILE A 171 -2.68 0.70 0.96
C ILE A 171 -3.72 1.03 2.04
N GLU A 172 -3.93 2.31 2.32
CA GLU A 172 -4.93 2.76 3.28
C GLU A 172 -6.35 2.38 2.86
N ASP A 173 -6.69 2.56 1.57
CA ASP A 173 -8.01 2.26 1.04
C ASP A 173 -8.30 0.75 0.89
N THR A 174 -7.26 -0.09 0.86
CA THR A 174 -7.39 -1.55 0.70
C THR A 174 -7.19 -2.32 2.00
N LEU A 175 -6.01 -2.24 2.60
CA LEU A 175 -5.61 -3.03 3.77
C LEU A 175 -6.17 -2.41 5.06
N CYS A 176 -5.88 -1.13 5.28
CA CYS A 176 -6.27 -0.44 6.50
C CYS A 176 -7.80 -0.35 6.63
N LYS A 177 -8.51 -0.12 5.52
CA LYS A 177 -9.98 -0.13 5.47
C LYS A 177 -10.59 -1.47 5.89
N LYS A 178 -9.90 -2.59 5.64
CA LYS A 178 -10.30 -3.93 6.11
C LYS A 178 -9.75 -4.29 7.50
N LYS A 179 -9.27 -3.29 8.26
CA LYS A 179 -8.70 -3.44 9.60
C LYS A 179 -7.47 -4.36 9.65
N VAL A 180 -6.73 -4.48 8.54
CA VAL A 180 -5.47 -5.22 8.51
C VAL A 180 -4.33 -4.30 8.96
N GLU A 181 -3.54 -4.74 9.93
CA GLU A 181 -2.36 -3.99 10.39
C GLU A 181 -1.26 -4.03 9.33
N VAL A 182 -0.73 -2.84 8.99
CA VAL A 182 0.31 -2.70 7.97
C VAL A 182 1.55 -2.04 8.54
N THR A 183 2.71 -2.68 8.33
CA THR A 183 4.01 -2.13 8.68
C THR A 183 4.89 -1.96 7.44
N VAL A 184 5.33 -0.73 7.19
CA VAL A 184 6.25 -0.38 6.11
C VAL A 184 7.66 -0.19 6.66
N TYR A 185 8.63 -0.86 6.05
CA TYR A 185 10.02 -0.80 6.45
C TYR A 185 10.85 0.10 5.54
N ASP A 186 11.49 1.08 6.16
CA ASP A 186 12.54 1.87 5.56
C ASP A 186 13.91 1.28 5.94
N LEU A 187 14.71 0.91 4.94
CA LEU A 187 16.09 0.57 5.21
C LEU A 187 16.80 1.79 5.80
N PRO A 188 17.66 1.63 6.82
CA PRO A 188 18.47 2.73 7.31
C PRO A 188 19.35 3.22 6.16
N SER A 189 18.98 4.36 5.59
CA SER A 189 19.77 5.04 4.58
C SER A 189 21.11 5.43 5.21
N ALA A 190 22.21 4.96 4.63
CA ALA A 190 23.46 5.71 4.72
C ALA A 190 23.15 7.14 4.23
N GLY A 191 23.39 8.13 5.09
CA GLY A 191 22.67 9.42 5.11
C GLY A 191 22.42 10.08 3.75
N LYS A 192 21.17 10.50 3.53
CA LYS A 192 20.88 11.69 2.73
C LYS A 192 20.36 12.76 3.69
N GLN A 193 21.19 13.77 3.94
CA GLN A 193 20.78 15.00 4.63
C GLN A 193 19.62 15.60 3.85
N VAL A 194 18.52 15.87 4.55
CA VAL A 194 17.42 16.69 4.03
C VAL A 194 17.95 18.13 3.96
N THR A 195 18.28 18.60 2.78
CA THR A 195 18.57 20.02 2.54
C THR A 195 17.26 20.80 2.71
N GLN A 196 17.03 21.35 3.90
CA GLN A 196 16.05 22.43 4.05
C GLN A 196 16.58 23.64 3.27
N GLN A 197 16.07 23.84 2.06
CA GLN A 197 16.17 25.13 1.39
C GLN A 197 15.32 26.13 2.16
N ARG A 198 15.97 26.89 3.04
CA ARG A 198 15.39 28.06 3.70
C ARG A 198 15.23 29.14 2.64
N LEU A 199 13.98 29.44 2.28
CA LEU A 199 13.61 30.61 1.48
C LEU A 199 14.19 31.88 2.13
N SER A 200 15.20 32.48 1.52
CA SER A 200 15.63 33.84 1.85
C SER A 200 14.74 34.83 1.11
N PHE A 201 13.91 35.53 1.86
CA PHE A 201 13.19 36.69 1.36
C PHE A 201 14.18 37.83 1.12
N SER A 202 14.23 38.31 -0.13
CA SER A 202 14.82 39.61 -0.48
C SER A 202 13.99 40.71 0.17
N LYS A 203 14.66 41.65 0.85
CA LYS A 203 14.13 42.98 1.10
C LYS A 203 15.17 44.02 0.70
N THR A 204 14.82 44.70 -0.38
CA THR A 204 15.28 46.02 -0.82
C THR A 204 15.07 47.05 0.29
N ALA A 205 16.10 47.84 0.56
CA ALA A 205 16.04 49.25 0.96
C ALA A 205 17.42 49.87 0.70
#